data_AF-A0A7R9FU78-F1
#
_entry.id   AF-A0A7R9FU78-F1
#
_cell.length_a   1.000
_cell.length_b   1.000
_cell.length_c   1.000
_cell.angle_alpha   90.00
_cell.angle_beta   90.00
_cell.angle_gamma   90.00
#
_symmetry.space_group_name_H-M   'P 1'
#
loop_
_entity.id
_entity.type
_entity.pdbx_description
1 polymer ?
#
loop_
_entity_poly.entity_id
_entity_poly.type
_entity_poly.pdbx_seq_one_letter_code
_entity_poly.pdbx_strand_id
1 'polypeptide(L)'
;MLQRLDESTDVMYAVMREFSALVPCRDSANLRRYAETDSGVHILAYRTIEIPEVPPVKGVVRFENFHSCFAFWEVEGSAEMTNFAWMMNMDYKLPSLVPSSVF
;
A
#
# COMPACT_ATOMS: atom_id res chain seq x y z
N MET A 1 11.64 2.56 -4.67
CA MET A 1 11.76 1.15 -5.04
C MET A 1 13.04 0.60 -4.41
N LEU A 2 12.99 -0.56 -3.75
CA LEU A 2 14.15 -1.19 -3.10
C LEU A 2 14.80 -2.24 -4.01
N GLN A 3 13.99 -3.13 -4.59
CA GLN A 3 14.47 -4.22 -5.43
C GLN A 3 13.39 -4.58 -6.44
N ARG A 4 13.78 -4.92 -7.67
CA ARG A 4 12.90 -5.56 -8.66
C ARG A 4 13.17 -7.06 -8.66
N LEU A 5 12.12 -7.87 -8.56
CA LEU A 5 12.24 -9.34 -8.55
C LEU A 5 12.04 -9.92 -9.95
N ASP A 6 11.08 -9.37 -10.69
CA ASP A 6 10.81 -9.72 -12.09
C ASP A 6 10.17 -8.54 -12.84
N GLU A 7 9.67 -8.77 -14.06
CA GLU A 7 9.07 -7.74 -14.89
C GLU A 7 7.85 -7.06 -14.24
N SER A 8 7.16 -7.79 -13.38
CA SER A 8 5.85 -7.50 -12.81
C SER A 8 5.82 -7.59 -11.28
N THR A 9 6.96 -7.86 -10.62
CA THR A 9 7.06 -7.92 -9.15
C THR A 9 8.23 -7.08 -8.67
N ASP A 10 7.98 -6.26 -7.65
CA ASP A 10 9.02 -5.50 -6.98
C ASP A 10 8.79 -5.40 -5.48
N VAL A 11 9.80 -4.90 -4.80
CA VAL A 11 9.79 -4.56 -3.40
C VAL A 11 9.96 -3.05 -3.28
N MET A 12 9.05 -2.40 -2.59
CA MET A 12 9.05 -0.95 -2.38
C MET A 12 9.00 -0.58 -0.91
N TYR A 13 9.89 0.33 -0.51
CA TYR A 13 9.75 1.06 0.74
C TYR A 13 8.83 2.25 0.56
N ALA A 14 7.86 2.40 1.44
CA ALA A 14 6.96 3.54 1.49
C ALA A 14 7.01 4.18 2.88
N VAL A 15 7.05 5.50 2.91
CA VAL A 15 6.89 6.30 4.13
C VAL A 15 5.62 7.11 3.98
N MET A 16 4.66 6.84 4.86
CA MET A 16 3.44 7.61 5.00
C MET A 16 3.71 8.85 5.84
N ARG A 17 3.29 9.99 5.31
CA ARG A 17 3.29 11.25 6.06
C ARG A 17 2.33 11.17 7.24
N GLU A 18 2.65 11.90 8.30
CA GLU A 18 1.74 12.15 9.41
C GLU A 18 0.38 12.64 8.91
N PHE A 19 -0.69 12.00 9.42
CA PHE A 19 -2.06 12.40 9.14
C PHE A 19 -2.59 13.35 10.22
N SER A 20 -2.23 13.09 11.49
CA SER A 20 -2.55 13.93 12.64
C SER A 20 -1.60 13.62 13.80
N ALA A 21 -1.67 14.41 14.88
CA ALA A 21 -0.91 14.12 16.11
C ALA A 21 -1.21 12.74 16.71
N LEU A 22 -2.38 12.15 16.42
CA LEU A 22 -2.77 10.80 16.86
C LEU A 22 -2.24 9.70 15.92
N VAL A 23 -1.93 10.07 14.67
CA VAL A 23 -1.44 9.18 13.62
C VAL A 23 -0.13 9.74 13.06
N PRO A 24 0.99 9.59 13.81
CA PRO A 24 2.32 10.03 13.35
C PRO A 24 2.74 9.45 11.99
N CYS A 25 3.93 9.75 11.50
CA CYS A 25 4.47 9.06 10.32
C CYS A 25 4.49 7.53 10.52
N ARG A 26 4.28 6.78 9.43
CA ARG A 26 4.47 5.32 9.40
C ARG A 26 5.30 4.90 8.20
N ASP A 27 5.94 3.75 8.28
CA ASP A 27 6.66 3.17 7.14
C ASP A 27 6.31 1.70 6.94
N SER A 28 6.51 1.22 5.71
CA SER A 28 6.41 -0.20 5.39
C SER A 28 7.29 -0.56 4.20
N ALA A 29 7.80 -1.78 4.22
CA ALA A 29 8.34 -2.44 3.04
C ALA A 29 7.25 -3.33 2.46
N ASN A 30 6.95 -3.17 1.17
CA ASN A 30 5.84 -3.87 0.52
C ASN A 30 6.35 -4.66 -0.67
N LEU A 31 5.94 -5.94 -0.74
CA LEU A 31 6.00 -6.71 -1.97
C LEU A 31 4.81 -6.29 -2.84
N ARG A 32 5.09 -5.93 -4.08
CA ARG A 32 4.09 -5.46 -5.03
C ARG A 32 4.11 -6.32 -6.27
N ARG A 33 2.93 -6.63 -6.80
CA ARG A 33 2.77 -7.32 -8.07
C ARG A 33 1.78 -6.59 -8.96
N TYR A 34 2.20 -6.36 -10.19
CA TYR A 34 1.41 -5.81 -11.28
C TYR A 34 0.78 -6.98 -12.04
N ALA A 35 -0.51 -6.87 -12.32
CA ALA A 35 -1.26 -7.86 -13.07
C ALA A 35 -2.33 -7.18 -13.92
N GLU A 36 -2.78 -7.87 -14.96
CA GLU A 36 -3.94 -7.51 -15.75
C GLU A 36 -4.89 -8.71 -15.73
N THR A 37 -6.19 -8.44 -15.64
CA THR A 37 -7.23 -9.48 -15.72
C THR A 37 -7.73 -9.63 -17.15
N ASP A 38 -8.35 -10.75 -17.47
CA ASP A 38 -8.96 -10.99 -18.80
C ASP A 38 -10.03 -9.94 -19.17
N SER A 39 -10.60 -9.24 -18.18
CA SER A 39 -11.55 -8.15 -18.37
C SER A 39 -10.89 -6.77 -18.48
N GLY A 40 -9.57 -6.69 -18.64
CA GLY A 40 -8.83 -5.42 -18.84
C GLY A 40 -8.64 -4.58 -17.57
N VAL A 41 -8.87 -5.16 -16.37
CA VAL A 41 -8.57 -4.46 -15.11
C VAL A 41 -7.08 -4.58 -14.80
N HIS A 42 -6.39 -3.45 -14.70
CA HIS A 42 -5.00 -3.38 -14.25
C HIS A 42 -4.95 -3.31 -12.71
N ILE A 43 -4.19 -4.21 -12.10
CA ILE A 43 -4.12 -4.37 -10.66
C ILE A 43 -2.68 -4.19 -10.20
N LEU A 44 -2.48 -3.35 -9.18
CA LEU A 44 -1.28 -3.34 -8.34
C LEU A 44 -1.67 -3.94 -6.99
N ALA A 45 -1.42 -5.24 -6.82
CA ALA A 45 -1.60 -5.92 -5.54
C ALA A 45 -0.34 -5.74 -4.69
N TYR A 46 -0.52 -5.56 -3.39
CA TYR A 46 0.61 -5.43 -2.48
C TYR A 46 0.28 -5.89 -1.07
N ARG A 47 1.33 -6.23 -0.33
CA ARG A 47 1.30 -6.52 1.09
C ARG A 47 2.64 -6.16 1.72
N THR A 48 2.65 -5.91 3.02
CA THR A 48 3.88 -5.72 3.77
C THR A 48 4.66 -7.03 3.85
N ILE A 49 5.98 -6.90 3.75
CA ILE A 49 6.97 -7.96 3.98
C ILE A 49 8.03 -7.47 4.96
N GLU A 50 8.66 -8.41 5.65
CA GLU A 50 9.83 -8.13 6.46
C GLU A 50 11.10 -8.19 5.60
N ILE A 51 11.97 -7.19 5.76
CA ILE A 51 13.29 -7.14 5.12
C ILE A 51 14.28 -6.82 6.22
N PRO A 52 15.03 -7.81 6.74
CA PRO A 52 15.95 -7.62 7.86
C PRO A 52 16.96 -6.48 7.64
N GLU A 53 17.37 -6.25 6.39
CA GLU A 53 18.36 -5.24 5.99
C GLU A 53 17.77 -3.82 5.92
N VAL A 54 16.44 -3.67 6.03
CA VAL A 54 15.74 -2.38 5.97
C VAL A 54 15.05 -2.09 7.30
N PRO A 55 15.80 -1.58 8.30
CA PRO A 55 15.25 -1.29 9.61
C PRO A 55 14.18 -0.19 9.54
N PRO A 56 13.21 -0.17 10.48
CA PRO A 56 12.28 0.94 10.62
C PRO A 56 13.00 2.28 10.76
N VAL A 57 12.44 3.33 10.16
CA VAL A 57 12.95 4.68 10.34
C VAL A 57 12.80 5.07 11.81
N LYS A 58 13.85 5.64 12.39
CA LYS A 58 13.83 6.05 13.80
C LYS A 58 12.66 7.02 14.07
N GLY A 59 11.82 6.68 15.05
CA GLY A 59 10.67 7.49 15.43
C GLY A 59 9.43 7.30 14.54
N VAL A 60 9.46 6.35 13.61
CA VAL A 60 8.35 6.00 12.74
C VAL A 60 7.83 4.61 13.12
N VAL A 61 6.51 4.45 13.17
CA VAL A 61 5.88 3.16 13.44
C VAL A 61 5.83 2.34 12.15
N ARG A 62 6.34 1.10 12.19
CA ARG A 62 6.21 0.14 11.09
C ARG A 62 4.75 -0.30 11.00
N PHE A 63 4.04 0.16 9.97
CA PHE A 63 2.66 -0.26 9.72
C PHE A 63 2.64 -1.49 8.81
N GLU A 64 1.50 -2.17 8.79
CA GLU A 64 1.33 -3.41 8.04
C GLU A 64 0.16 -3.26 7.07
N ASN A 65 0.44 -3.39 5.77
CA ASN A 65 -0.58 -3.69 4.77
C ASN A 65 -0.77 -5.21 4.71
N PHE A 66 -1.99 -5.66 4.93
CA PHE A 66 -2.44 -6.99 4.50
C PHE A 66 -2.69 -6.97 2.98
N HIS A 67 -3.43 -7.96 2.46
CA HIS A 67 -3.80 -8.00 1.04
C HIS A 67 -4.58 -6.73 0.66
N SER A 68 -3.90 -5.83 -0.04
CA SER A 68 -4.40 -4.55 -0.51
C SER A 68 -4.11 -4.39 -1.99
N CYS A 69 -4.87 -3.55 -2.69
CA CYS A 69 -4.59 -3.29 -4.09
C CYS A 69 -5.09 -1.93 -4.58
N PHE A 70 -4.49 -1.48 -5.67
CA PHE A 70 -5.10 -0.52 -6.58
C PHE A 70 -5.64 -1.26 -7.79
N ALA A 71 -6.83 -0.92 -8.22
CA ALA A 71 -7.43 -1.41 -9.45
C ALA A 71 -7.81 -0.23 -10.36
N PHE A 72 -7.48 -0.35 -11.63
CA PHE A 72 -7.77 0.62 -12.68
C PHE A 72 -8.46 -0.09 -13.84
N TRP A 73 -9.53 0.51 -14.36
CA TRP A 73 -10.22 -0.01 -15.54
C TRP A 73 -10.86 1.14 -16.31
N GLU A 74 -11.09 0.94 -17.60
CA GLU A 74 -11.63 1.98 -18.48
C GLU A 74 -13.02 2.44 -18.03
N VAL A 75 -13.33 3.71 -18.30
CA VAL A 75 -14.70 4.22 -18.21
C VAL A 75 -15.39 3.97 -19.54
N GLU A 76 -16.54 3.31 -19.51
CA GLU A 76 -17.31 3.03 -20.72
C GLU A 76 -17.60 4.32 -21.49
N GLY A 77 -17.19 4.36 -22.76
CA GLY A 77 -17.42 5.51 -23.65
C GLY A 77 -16.42 6.67 -23.52
N SER A 78 -15.35 6.54 -22.73
CA SER A 78 -14.32 7.60 -22.60
C SER A 78 -12.90 7.04 -22.61
N ALA A 79 -12.09 7.44 -23.59
CA ALA A 79 -10.67 7.11 -23.66
C ALA A 79 -9.78 8.02 -22.78
N GLU A 80 -10.36 9.07 -22.19
CA GLU A 80 -9.64 10.06 -21.38
C GLU A 80 -9.84 9.86 -19.86
N MET A 81 -10.67 8.90 -19.46
CA MET A 81 -11.01 8.65 -18.07
C MET A 81 -10.76 7.19 -17.68
N THR A 82 -10.35 6.99 -16.43
CA THR A 82 -10.22 5.68 -15.81
C THR A 82 -11.02 5.64 -14.53
N ASN A 83 -11.63 4.50 -14.25
CA ASN A 83 -12.07 4.17 -12.91
C ASN A 83 -10.86 3.83 -12.04
N PHE A 84 -10.97 4.11 -10.75
CA PHE A 84 -9.96 3.80 -9.75
C PHE A 84 -10.64 3.27 -8.49
N ALA A 85 -10.17 2.13 -8.00
CA ALA A 85 -10.53 1.62 -6.69
C ALA A 85 -9.28 1.33 -5.86
N TRP A 86 -9.34 1.70 -4.58
CA TRP A 86 -8.32 1.37 -3.59
C TRP A 86 -8.91 0.45 -2.54
N MET A 87 -8.50 -0.82 -2.55
CA MET A 87 -8.78 -1.75 -1.46
C MET A 87 -7.69 -1.62 -0.41
N MET A 88 -8.06 -1.09 0.75
CA MET A 88 -7.19 -0.95 1.91
C MET A 88 -7.54 -2.01 2.96
N ASN A 89 -6.57 -2.86 3.27
CA ASN A 89 -6.63 -3.73 4.44
C ASN A 89 -5.30 -3.59 5.18
N MET A 90 -5.31 -2.87 6.30
CA MET A 90 -4.10 -2.42 6.97
C MET A 90 -4.24 -2.35 8.47
N ASP A 91 -3.13 -2.55 9.17
CA ASP A 91 -2.97 -2.36 10.59
C ASP A 91 -2.00 -1.19 10.84
N TYR A 92 -2.55 -0.10 11.37
CA TYR A 92 -1.82 1.12 11.72
C TYR A 92 -0.95 0.96 12.98
N LYS A 93 -1.03 -0.17 13.69
CA LYS A 93 -0.34 -0.48 14.95
C LYS A 93 -0.49 0.64 15.98
N LEU A 94 -1.71 1.16 16.10
CA LEU A 94 -2.01 2.27 16.99
C LEU A 94 -1.90 1.83 18.46
N PRO A 95 -1.54 2.74 19.37
CA PRO A 95 -1.68 2.49 20.79
C PRO A 95 -3.13 2.10 21.12
N SER A 96 -3.32 1.15 22.02
CA SER A 96 -4.65 0.62 22.43
C SER A 96 -5.63 1.67 22.96
N LEU A 97 -5.14 2.87 23.25
CA LEU A 97 -5.91 4.01 23.73
C LEU A 97 -6.52 4.86 22.59
N VAL A 98 -6.16 4.63 21.33
CA VAL A 98 -6.73 5.35 20.19
C VAL A 98 -8.08 4.69 19.81
N PRO A 99 -9.22 5.40 19.92
CA PRO A 99 -10.52 4.83 19.57
C PRO A 99 -10.59 4.46 18.09
N SER A 100 -11.31 3.37 17.78
CA SER A 100 -11.52 2.95 16.39
C SER A 100 -12.29 4.00 15.56
N SER A 101 -13.09 4.85 16.21
CA SER A 101 -13.84 5.94 15.56
C SER A 101 -12.98 7.05 14.95
N VAL A 102 -11.66 6.98 15.10
CA VAL A 102 -10.71 7.89 14.45
C VAL A 102 -10.48 7.49 12.97
N PHE A 103 -10.98 6.32 12.54
CA PHE A 103 -10.77 5.73 11.20
C PHE A 103 -12.09 5.32 10.54
#